data_AF-A0A7J9YLJ1-F1
#
_entry.id   AF-A0A7J9YLJ1-F1
#
_cell.length_a   1.000
_cell.length_b   1.000
_cell.length_c   1.000
_cell.angle_alpha   90.00
_cell.angle_beta   90.00
_cell.angle_gamma   90.00
#
_symmetry.space_group_name_H-M   'P 1'
#
loop_
_entity.id
_entity.type
_entity.pdbx_description
1 polymer ?
#
loop_
_entity_poly.entity_id
_entity_poly.type
_entity_poly.pdbx_seq_one_letter_code
_entity_poly.pdbx_strand_id
1 'polypeptide(L)'
;MPAAWAEDADADWAHPHRDRLVRAHQECLEIGAAAALRAGRARRAVELAEDAVVAAPLREPAHLLLITSLAQSGDQAAALAAYRRLRKRLAEDLGIDPSAEAEQLHARLLRGGQKALDPATRGTADRHRSRPARITRTARRRVRCVGGYGDRRAAPAGGRRAHQPRSAWLRHLPRSRRGDRP
;
A
#
# COMPACT_ATOMS: atom_id res chain seq x y z
N MET A 1 -29.64 9.15 -25.24
CA MET A 1 -29.57 7.70 -25.47
C MET A 1 -28.40 7.09 -24.70
N PRO A 2 -28.57 6.65 -23.44
CA PRO A 2 -27.56 5.82 -22.80
C PRO A 2 -28.17 4.64 -22.03
N ALA A 3 -28.00 3.40 -22.50
CA ALA A 3 -28.18 2.18 -21.68
C ALA A 3 -27.80 0.87 -22.39
N ALA A 4 -27.79 0.81 -23.73
CA ALA A 4 -27.65 -0.48 -24.42
C ALA A 4 -26.29 -1.19 -24.25
N TRP A 5 -25.21 -0.48 -23.90
CA TRP A 5 -23.88 -1.11 -23.74
C TRP A 5 -23.60 -1.66 -22.34
N ALA A 6 -24.46 -1.37 -21.36
CA ALA A 6 -24.28 -1.86 -19.99
C ALA A 6 -24.85 -3.27 -19.81
N GLU A 7 -25.88 -3.64 -20.57
CA GLU A 7 -26.53 -4.95 -20.47
C GLU A 7 -25.64 -6.11 -20.97
N ASP A 8 -24.69 -5.84 -21.85
CA ASP A 8 -23.75 -6.84 -22.37
C ASP A 8 -22.48 -7.02 -21.51
N ALA A 9 -22.28 -6.22 -20.45
CA ALA A 9 -21.08 -6.34 -19.61
C ALA A 9 -20.97 -7.70 -18.92
N ASP A 10 -22.10 -8.35 -18.67
CA ASP A 10 -22.21 -9.69 -18.08
C ASP A 10 -22.47 -10.81 -19.11
N ALA A 11 -22.53 -10.48 -20.40
CA ALA A 11 -22.74 -11.47 -21.44
C ALA A 11 -21.61 -12.50 -21.50
N ASP A 12 -21.95 -13.72 -21.94
CA ASP A 12 -21.02 -14.85 -21.93
C ASP A 12 -19.74 -14.62 -22.72
N TRP A 13 -19.86 -13.90 -23.84
CA TRP A 13 -18.74 -13.52 -24.70
C TRP A 13 -17.75 -12.59 -23.98
N ALA A 14 -18.19 -11.81 -23.00
CA ALA A 14 -17.36 -10.85 -22.28
C ALA A 14 -16.53 -11.49 -21.16
N HIS A 15 -16.90 -12.68 -20.66
CA HIS A 15 -16.18 -13.37 -19.58
C HIS A 15 -14.68 -13.58 -19.88
N PRO A 16 -14.26 -14.14 -21.03
CA PRO A 16 -12.84 -14.37 -21.30
C PRO A 16 -12.01 -13.09 -21.37
N HIS A 17 -12.62 -12.00 -21.85
CA HIS A 17 -11.98 -10.69 -21.92
C HIS A 17 -11.84 -10.06 -20.54
N ARG A 18 -12.89 -10.13 -19.70
CA ARG A 18 -12.85 -9.69 -18.31
C ARG A 18 -11.79 -10.46 -17.52
N ASP A 19 -11.76 -11.78 -17.62
CA ASP A 19 -10.76 -12.61 -16.94
C ASP A 19 -9.33 -12.25 -17.37
N ARG A 20 -9.13 -11.97 -18.67
CA ARG A 20 -7.82 -11.52 -19.17
C ARG A 20 -7.44 -10.17 -18.57
N LEU A 21 -8.36 -9.20 -18.51
CA LEU A 21 -8.09 -7.89 -17.92
C LEU A 21 -7.84 -7.97 -16.41
N VAL A 22 -8.59 -8.79 -15.68
CA VAL A 22 -8.37 -9.01 -14.24
C VAL A 22 -6.99 -9.62 -13.99
N ARG A 23 -6.58 -10.63 -14.77
CA ARG A 23 -5.23 -11.21 -14.69
C ARG A 23 -4.14 -10.18 -14.99
N ALA A 24 -4.27 -9.46 -16.11
CA ALA A 24 -3.29 -8.44 -16.49
C ALA A 24 -3.22 -7.31 -15.45
N HIS A 25 -4.36 -6.90 -14.88
CA HIS A 25 -4.41 -5.91 -13.82
C HIS A 25 -3.63 -6.38 -12.58
N GLN A 26 -3.87 -7.62 -12.14
CA GLN A 26 -3.15 -8.21 -11.02
C GLN A 26 -1.63 -8.24 -11.27
N GLU A 27 -1.21 -8.71 -12.44
CA GLU A 27 0.21 -8.74 -12.84
C GLU A 27 0.83 -7.35 -12.86
N CYS A 28 0.13 -6.35 -13.41
CA CYS A 28 0.62 -4.97 -13.41
C CYS A 28 0.82 -4.41 -12.00
N LEU A 29 -0.07 -4.72 -11.06
CA LEU A 29 0.07 -4.30 -9.66
C LEU A 29 1.30 -4.95 -9.01
N GLU A 30 1.48 -6.26 -9.20
CA GLU A 30 2.62 -7.02 -8.66
C GLU A 30 3.96 -6.53 -9.24
N ILE A 31 4.04 -6.39 -10.57
CA ILE A 31 5.22 -5.86 -11.27
C ILE A 31 5.51 -4.43 -10.81
N GLY A 32 4.48 -3.59 -10.70
CA GLY A 32 4.61 -2.21 -10.25
C GLY A 32 5.12 -2.11 -8.82
N ALA A 33 4.59 -2.93 -7.90
CA ALA A 33 5.04 -2.99 -6.51
C ALA A 33 6.50 -3.45 -6.43
N ALA A 34 6.86 -4.53 -7.13
CA ALA A 34 8.23 -5.03 -7.17
C ALA A 34 9.23 -4.03 -7.79
N ALA A 35 8.82 -3.29 -8.82
CA ALA A 35 9.63 -2.22 -9.41
C ALA A 35 9.79 -1.03 -8.45
N ALA A 36 8.71 -0.63 -7.76
CA ALA A 36 8.75 0.45 -6.76
C ALA A 36 9.65 0.09 -5.56
N LEU A 37 9.60 -1.17 -5.11
CA LEU A 37 10.50 -1.70 -4.07
C LEU A 37 11.96 -1.56 -4.47
N ARG A 38 12.32 -2.08 -5.66
CA ARG A 38 13.70 -2.00 -6.17
C ARG A 38 14.19 -0.56 -6.36
N ALA A 39 13.28 0.36 -6.67
CA ALA A 39 13.56 1.78 -6.79
C ALA A 39 13.63 2.53 -5.44
N GLY A 40 13.48 1.84 -4.30
CA GLY A 40 13.47 2.46 -2.96
C GLY A 40 12.24 3.32 -2.68
N ARG A 41 11.19 3.24 -3.50
CA ARG A 41 9.95 4.02 -3.36
C ARG A 41 8.96 3.28 -2.46
N ALA A 42 9.35 3.08 -1.19
CA ALA A 42 8.64 2.22 -0.25
C ALA A 42 7.13 2.53 -0.13
N ARG A 43 6.74 3.81 -0.03
CA ARG A 43 5.32 4.19 0.02
C ARG A 43 4.54 3.73 -1.21
N ARG A 44 5.10 3.93 -2.41
CA ARG A 44 4.44 3.54 -3.65
C ARG A 44 4.33 2.02 -3.79
N ALA A 45 5.34 1.30 -3.30
CA ALA A 45 5.32 -0.15 -3.26
C ALA A 45 4.23 -0.68 -2.32
N VAL A 46 4.08 -0.09 -1.13
CA VAL A 46 3.00 -0.44 -0.19
C VAL A 46 1.64 -0.21 -0.85
N GLU A 47 1.39 0.96 -1.44
CA GLU A 47 0.12 1.27 -2.11
C GLU A 47 -0.23 0.24 -3.20
N LEU A 48 0.72 -0.09 -4.07
CA LEU A 48 0.51 -1.05 -5.15
C LEU A 48 0.31 -2.49 -4.64
N ALA A 49 1.03 -2.88 -3.59
CA ALA A 49 0.88 -4.19 -2.99
C ALA A 49 -0.44 -4.34 -2.21
N GLU A 50 -0.91 -3.28 -1.54
CA GLU A 50 -2.24 -3.25 -0.93
C GLU A 50 -3.33 -3.40 -1.99
N ASP A 51 -3.23 -2.66 -3.10
CA ASP A 51 -4.15 -2.80 -4.23
C ASP A 51 -4.13 -4.25 -4.77
N ALA A 52 -2.95 -4.87 -4.89
CA ALA A 52 -2.80 -6.26 -5.35
C ALA A 52 -3.44 -7.28 -4.39
N VAL A 53 -3.33 -7.06 -3.08
CA VAL A 53 -3.96 -7.90 -2.05
C VAL A 53 -5.47 -7.74 -2.06
N VAL A 54 -5.97 -6.52 -2.26
CA VAL A 54 -7.42 -6.27 -2.36
C VAL A 54 -8.00 -6.93 -3.61
N ALA A 55 -7.28 -6.87 -4.73
CA ALA A 55 -7.71 -7.49 -5.99
C ALA A 55 -7.68 -9.04 -5.92
N ALA A 56 -6.69 -9.63 -5.25
CA ALA A 56 -6.60 -11.08 -5.10
C ALA A 56 -6.20 -11.50 -3.66
N PRO A 57 -7.17 -11.59 -2.73
CA PRO A 57 -6.88 -11.79 -1.30
C PRO A 57 -6.19 -13.11 -0.93
N LEU A 58 -6.31 -14.14 -1.78
CA LEU A 58 -5.68 -15.45 -1.60
C LEU A 58 -4.37 -15.60 -2.38
N ARG A 59 -3.93 -14.58 -3.14
CA ARG A 59 -2.64 -14.62 -3.83
C ARG A 59 -1.51 -14.29 -2.86
N GLU A 60 -0.83 -15.34 -2.41
CA GLU A 60 0.33 -15.22 -1.55
C GLU A 60 1.43 -14.26 -2.08
N PRO A 61 1.80 -14.25 -3.38
CA PRO A 61 2.81 -13.33 -3.89
C PRO A 61 2.50 -11.84 -3.64
N ALA A 62 1.23 -11.45 -3.73
CA ALA A 62 0.81 -10.08 -3.44
C ALA A 62 1.02 -9.72 -1.97
N HIS A 63 0.74 -10.65 -1.05
CA HIS A 63 1.02 -10.47 0.38
C HIS A 63 2.51 -10.41 0.68
N LEU A 64 3.35 -11.23 0.02
CA LEU A 64 4.80 -11.19 0.18
C LEU A 64 5.38 -9.83 -0.22
N LEU A 65 4.90 -9.26 -1.33
CA LEU A 65 5.27 -7.91 -1.76
C LEU A 65 4.84 -6.86 -0.74
N LEU A 66 3.63 -6.96 -0.18
CA LEU A 66 3.15 -6.04 0.85
C LEU A 66 4.00 -6.11 2.11
N ILE A 67 4.22 -7.30 2.63
CA ILE A 67 5.03 -7.55 3.83
C ILE A 67 6.44 -7.02 3.65
N THR A 68 7.05 -7.28 2.49
CA THR A 68 8.40 -6.79 2.16
C THR A 68 8.43 -5.27 2.04
N SER A 69 7.41 -4.66 1.43
CA SER A 69 7.30 -3.21 1.29
C SER A 69 7.15 -2.50 2.63
N LEU A 70 6.32 -3.04 3.52
CA LEU A 70 6.14 -2.52 4.88
C LEU A 70 7.45 -2.62 5.68
N ALA A 71 8.13 -3.76 5.60
CA ALA A 71 9.41 -3.93 6.28
C ALA A 71 10.49 -2.95 5.79
N GLN A 72 10.59 -2.73 4.48
CA GLN A 72 11.52 -1.75 3.91
C GLN A 72 11.14 -0.29 4.20
N SER A 73 9.85 -0.01 4.42
CA SER A 73 9.40 1.31 4.87
C SER A 73 9.74 1.63 6.33
N GLY A 74 10.23 0.63 7.08
CA GLY A 74 10.53 0.72 8.51
C GLY A 74 9.36 0.38 9.43
N ASP A 75 8.18 0.09 8.87
CA ASP A 75 7.02 -0.36 9.65
C ASP A 75 6.98 -1.88 9.78
N GLN A 76 7.85 -2.37 10.65
CA GLN A 76 7.96 -3.81 10.90
C GLN A 76 6.73 -4.38 11.62
N ALA A 77 6.08 -3.61 12.47
CA ALA A 77 4.88 -4.05 13.18
C ALA A 77 3.73 -4.32 12.19
N ALA A 78 3.54 -3.42 11.22
CA ALA A 78 2.58 -3.62 10.13
C ALA A 78 2.94 -4.83 9.26
N ALA A 79 4.23 -5.06 8.96
CA ALA A 79 4.68 -6.21 8.19
C ALA A 79 4.33 -7.56 8.88
N LEU A 80 4.61 -7.67 10.19
CA LEU A 80 4.23 -8.86 10.98
C LEU A 80 2.71 -9.03 11.08
N ALA A 81 1.98 -7.92 11.24
CA ALA A 81 0.52 -7.95 11.25
C ALA A 81 -0.04 -8.44 9.90
N ALA A 82 0.54 -8.02 8.78
CA ALA A 82 0.16 -8.49 7.44
C ALA A 82 0.39 -9.99 7.27
N TYR A 83 1.55 -10.52 7.69
CA TYR A 83 1.81 -11.96 7.67
C TYR A 83 0.79 -12.77 8.49
N ARG A 84 0.47 -12.31 9.71
CA ARG A 84 -0.55 -12.98 10.54
C ARG A 84 -1.92 -13.01 9.87
N ARG A 85 -2.30 -11.93 9.18
CA ARG A 85 -3.55 -11.89 8.41
C ARG A 85 -3.55 -12.86 7.23
N LEU A 86 -2.43 -12.95 6.49
CA LEU A 86 -2.27 -13.92 5.40
C LEU A 86 -2.42 -15.36 5.94
N ARG A 87 -1.65 -15.74 6.96
CA ARG A 87 -1.70 -17.09 7.53
C ARG A 87 -3.10 -17.46 8.00
N LYS A 88 -3.77 -16.54 8.70
CA LYS A 88 -5.15 -16.75 9.16
C LYS A 88 -6.09 -17.00 7.98
N ARG A 89 -6.01 -16.20 6.91
CA ARG A 89 -6.87 -16.36 5.72
C ARG A 89 -6.61 -17.67 4.98
N LEU A 90 -5.35 -18.07 4.79
CA LEU A 90 -5.02 -19.33 4.13
C LEU A 90 -5.56 -20.53 4.92
N ALA A 91 -5.44 -20.50 6.25
CA ALA A 91 -5.99 -21.52 7.11
C ALA A 91 -7.53 -21.55 7.08
N GLU A 92 -8.19 -20.39 7.14
CA GLU A 92 -9.66 -20.29 7.19
C GLU A 92 -10.34 -20.60 5.85
N ASP A 93 -9.81 -20.06 4.74
CA ASP A 93 -10.48 -20.14 3.43
C ASP A 93 -10.06 -21.37 2.62
N LEU A 94 -8.82 -21.85 2.81
CA LEU A 94 -8.23 -22.94 2.02
C LEU A 94 -7.79 -24.15 2.85
N GLY A 95 -7.68 -24.02 4.19
CA GLY A 95 -7.17 -25.09 5.05
C GLY A 95 -5.69 -25.42 4.83
N ILE A 96 -4.92 -24.48 4.25
CA ILE A 96 -3.50 -24.68 3.94
C ILE A 96 -2.61 -23.77 4.78
N ASP A 97 -1.38 -24.21 4.99
CA ASP A 97 -0.33 -23.39 5.59
C ASP A 97 0.36 -22.48 4.56
N PRO A 98 1.02 -21.39 5.00
CA PRO A 98 1.79 -20.52 4.12
C PRO A 98 2.93 -21.27 3.41
N SER A 99 3.32 -20.79 2.24
CA SER A 99 4.48 -21.31 1.53
C SER A 99 5.78 -21.15 2.33
N ALA A 100 6.78 -21.98 2.00
CA ALA A 100 8.12 -21.87 2.56
C ALA A 100 8.75 -20.47 2.35
N GLU A 101 8.44 -19.80 1.24
CA GLU A 101 8.90 -18.43 0.99
C GLU A 101 8.32 -17.43 2.01
N ALA A 102 7.03 -17.57 2.33
CA ALA A 102 6.38 -16.73 3.34
C ALA A 102 6.91 -16.99 4.75
N GLU A 103 7.16 -18.25 5.10
CA GLU A 103 7.77 -18.60 6.38
C GLU A 103 9.18 -18.04 6.52
N GLN A 104 9.99 -18.16 5.46
CA GLN A 104 11.33 -17.59 5.43
C GLN A 104 11.30 -16.07 5.57
N LEU A 105 10.36 -15.39 4.89
CA LEU A 105 10.17 -13.95 5.02
C LEU A 105 9.81 -13.58 6.47
N HIS A 106 8.85 -14.29 7.09
CA HIS A 106 8.47 -14.06 8.47
C HIS A 106 9.66 -14.24 9.44
N ALA A 107 10.45 -15.31 9.26
CA ALA A 107 11.65 -15.54 10.06
C ALA A 107 12.69 -14.41 9.90
N ARG A 108 12.85 -13.87 8.69
CA ARG A 108 13.73 -12.71 8.44
C ARG A 108 13.23 -11.46 9.16
N LEU A 109 11.92 -11.23 9.19
CA LEU A 109 11.33 -10.10 9.91
C LEU A 109 11.61 -10.19 11.40
N LEU A 110 11.38 -11.35 12.03
CA LEU A 110 11.63 -11.52 13.47
C LEU A 110 13.08 -11.20 13.84
N ARG A 111 14.05 -11.66 13.05
CA ARG A 111 15.48 -11.35 13.23
C ARG A 111 15.78 -9.85 13.04
N GLY A 112 15.18 -9.22 12.03
CA GLY A 112 15.35 -7.79 11.77
C GLY A 112 14.88 -6.90 12.92
N GLY A 113 13.81 -7.32 13.62
CA GLY A 113 13.28 -6.58 14.78
C GLY A 113 14.15 -6.71 16.00
N GLN A 114 14.71 -7.89 16.22
CA GLN A 114 15.69 -8.11 17.29
C GLN A 114 16.92 -7.21 17.11
N LYS A 115 17.40 -7.03 15.88
CA LYS A 115 18.52 -6.11 15.58
C LYS A 115 18.20 -4.63 15.81
N ALA A 116 16.94 -4.21 15.63
CA ALA A 116 16.50 -2.85 15.93
C ALA A 116 16.28 -2.61 17.44
N LEU A 117 15.93 -3.65 18.18
CA LEU A 117 15.75 -3.60 19.63
C LEU A 117 17.07 -3.65 20.39
N ASP A 118 18.15 -4.15 19.78
CA ASP A 118 19.49 -4.15 20.37
C ASP A 118 19.95 -2.69 20.66
N PRO A 119 20.16 -2.30 21.92
CA PRO A 119 20.56 -0.93 22.25
C PRO A 119 21.93 -0.54 21.67
N ALA A 120 22.78 -1.52 21.31
CA ALA A 120 24.09 -1.27 20.72
C ALA A 120 24.04 -0.64 19.31
N THR A 121 22.98 -0.90 18.53
CA THR A 121 22.79 -0.32 17.18
C THR A 121 22.08 1.04 17.18
N ARG A 122 21.39 1.43 18.27
CA ARG A 122 20.75 2.76 18.38
C ARG A 122 21.76 3.90 18.46
N GLY A 123 22.97 3.63 18.95
CA GLY A 123 24.03 4.62 19.15
C GLY A 123 24.64 5.22 17.88
N THR A 124 24.30 4.74 16.68
CA THR A 124 24.80 5.30 15.41
C THR A 124 23.74 6.11 14.66
N ALA A 125 22.45 5.74 14.73
CA ALA A 125 21.37 6.43 14.04
C ALA A 125 20.96 7.76 14.71
N ASP A 126 21.17 7.92 16.02
CA ASP A 126 20.82 9.14 16.75
C ASP A 126 21.76 10.33 16.45
N ARG A 127 22.99 10.04 15.97
CA ARG A 127 23.98 11.08 15.61
C ARG A 127 23.57 11.92 14.39
N HIS A 128 22.66 11.43 13.56
CA HIS A 128 22.14 12.17 12.41
C HIS A 128 20.88 12.98 12.73
N ARG A 129 20.22 12.73 13.86
CA ARG A 129 18.95 13.39 14.25
C ARG A 129 19.17 14.63 15.11
N SER A 130 20.41 14.90 15.51
CA SER A 130 20.83 16.01 16.40
C SER A 130 21.93 16.86 15.76
N ARG A 131 21.73 17.30 14.52
CA ARG A 131 22.49 18.44 13.98
C ARG A 131 21.59 19.68 14.06
N PRO A 132 21.74 20.57 15.06
CA PRO A 132 20.96 21.79 15.08
C PRO A 132 21.33 22.57 13.82
N ALA A 133 20.32 22.89 13.00
CA ALA A 133 20.49 23.80 11.89
C ALA A 133 21.05 25.11 12.46
N ARG A 134 22.29 25.47 12.07
CA ARG A 134 22.81 26.82 12.28
C ARG A 134 21.90 27.75 11.48
N ILE A 135 20.92 28.33 12.16
CA ILE A 135 20.12 29.44 11.64
C ILE A 135 21.11 30.61 11.52
N THR A 136 21.68 30.80 10.34
CA THR A 136 22.41 32.02 10.03
C THR A 136 21.38 33.14 9.96
N ARG A 137 21.42 33.98 11.01
CA ARG A 137 20.62 35.18 11.15
C ARG A 137 21.04 36.20 10.08
N THR A 138 20.44 36.15 8.90
CA THR A 138 20.65 37.15 7.86
C THR A 138 19.96 38.46 8.25
N ALA A 139 20.68 39.56 8.04
CA ALA A 139 20.35 40.89 8.49
C ALA A 139 19.03 41.40 7.88
N ARG A 140 18.16 41.91 8.75
CA ARG A 140 16.94 42.63 8.38
C ARG A 140 17.31 43.94 7.68
N ARG A 141 17.09 44.02 6.38
CA ARG A 141 16.95 45.30 5.67
C ARG A 141 15.54 45.82 5.98
N ARG A 142 15.46 46.92 6.74
CA ARG A 142 14.20 47.59 7.09
C ARG A 142 13.57 48.16 5.82
N VAL A 143 12.42 47.61 5.41
CA VAL A 143 11.47 48.29 4.52
C VAL A 143 10.43 48.97 5.41
N ARG A 144 10.32 50.29 5.27
CA ARG A 144 9.35 51.13 5.96
C ARG A 144 8.01 51.03 5.22
N CYS A 145 7.07 50.26 5.75
CA CYS A 145 5.69 50.27 5.27
C CYS A 145 4.89 51.30 6.10
N VAL A 146 4.30 52.27 5.42
CA VAL A 146 3.34 53.23 5.96
C VAL A 146 1.94 52.68 5.69
N GLY A 147 1.18 52.42 6.76
CA GLY A 147 -0.28 52.60 6.83
C GLY A 147 -1.19 51.59 6.11
N GLY A 148 -2.23 51.14 6.84
CA GLY A 148 -3.56 50.96 6.23
C GLY A 148 -4.27 49.61 6.46
N TYR A 149 -4.91 49.49 7.62
CA TYR A 149 -6.22 48.90 7.94
C TYR A 149 -6.96 47.90 7.02
N GLY A 150 -7.55 46.90 7.70
CA GLY A 150 -8.74 46.13 7.30
C GLY A 150 -8.41 44.80 6.60
N ASP A 151 -9.01 43.65 6.88
CA ASP A 151 -10.10 43.25 7.74
C ASP A 151 -9.93 41.74 8.01
N ARG A 152 -10.49 41.25 9.11
CA ARG A 152 -10.43 39.85 9.52
C ARG A 152 -11.36 39.03 8.63
N ARG A 153 -10.85 37.99 7.96
CA ARG A 153 -11.58 36.72 7.81
C ARG A 153 -10.63 35.54 7.89
N ALA A 154 -10.75 34.83 9.01
CA ALA A 154 -10.25 33.48 9.19
C ALA A 154 -10.99 32.52 8.23
N ALA A 155 -10.25 31.61 7.60
CA ALA A 155 -10.81 30.43 6.97
C ALA A 155 -9.97 29.20 7.40
N PRO A 156 -10.61 28.10 7.84
CA PRO A 156 -9.92 27.00 8.50
C PRO A 156 -9.21 26.06 7.52
N ALA A 157 -8.11 25.49 8.03
CA ALA A 157 -7.50 24.28 7.54
C ALA A 157 -8.49 23.11 7.61
N GLY A 158 -8.63 22.32 6.55
CA GLY A 158 -9.47 21.14 6.58
C GLY A 158 -9.76 20.56 5.20
N GLY A 159 -8.79 19.84 4.64
CA GLY A 159 -8.98 19.13 3.37
C GLY A 159 -8.11 17.89 3.31
N ARG A 160 -8.24 16.98 4.29
CA ARG A 160 -7.79 15.60 4.10
C ARG A 160 -8.60 15.06 2.94
N ARG A 161 -8.02 15.01 1.74
CA ARG A 161 -8.60 14.27 0.64
C ARG A 161 -8.70 12.83 1.11
N ALA A 162 -9.93 12.39 1.38
CA ALA A 162 -10.24 10.99 1.51
C ALA A 162 -9.69 10.29 0.26
N HIS A 163 -8.68 9.46 0.43
CA HIS A 163 -8.32 8.48 -0.58
C HIS A 163 -9.55 7.59 -0.74
N GLN A 164 -10.33 7.82 -1.79
CA GLN A 164 -11.28 6.82 -2.24
C GLN A 164 -10.46 5.56 -2.58
N PRO A 165 -10.79 4.39 -2.03
CA PRO A 165 -10.12 3.17 -2.42
C PRO A 165 -10.41 2.95 -3.91
N ARG A 166 -9.35 2.78 -4.72
CA ARG A 166 -9.43 2.55 -6.18
C ARG A 166 -10.13 1.23 -6.54
N SER A 167 -10.58 0.47 -5.53
CA SER A 167 -11.31 -0.79 -5.62
C SER A 167 -12.85 -0.66 -5.71
N ALA A 168 -13.40 0.54 -5.95
CA ALA A 168 -14.84 0.70 -6.15
C ALA A 168 -15.41 -0.23 -7.24
N TRP A 169 -14.61 -0.58 -8.24
CA TRP A 169 -14.99 -1.51 -9.32
C TRP A 169 -15.00 -2.99 -8.91
N LEU A 170 -14.27 -3.37 -7.84
CA LEU A 170 -14.22 -4.77 -7.35
C LEU A 170 -15.49 -5.18 -6.58
N ARG A 171 -16.31 -4.23 -6.16
CA ARG A 171 -17.61 -4.49 -5.49
C ARG A 171 -18.69 -5.03 -6.43
N HIS A 172 -18.43 -5.02 -7.74
CA HIS A 172 -19.41 -5.37 -8.78
C HIS A 172 -19.04 -6.61 -9.58
N LEU A 173 -17.99 -7.37 -9.21
CA LEU A 173 -17.67 -8.63 -9.90
C LEU A 173 -18.47 -9.79 -9.30
N PRO A 174 -19.43 -10.40 -10.01
CA PRO A 174 -20.14 -11.57 -9.53
C PRO A 174 -19.16 -12.75 -9.39
N ARG A 175 -19.20 -13.40 -8.22
CA ARG A 175 -18.54 -14.69 -7.98
C ARG A 175 -19.18 -15.71 -8.92
N SER A 176 -18.45 -16.16 -9.94
CA SER A 176 -18.93 -17.21 -10.83
C SER A 176 -19.20 -18.49 -10.03
N ARG A 177 -20.47 -18.89 -9.95
CA ARG A 177 -20.85 -20.22 -9.47
C ARG A 177 -20.34 -21.22 -10.50
N ARG A 178 -19.47 -22.13 -10.06
CA ARG A 178 -19.14 -23.34 -10.82
C ARG A 178 -20.28 -24.36 -10.62
N GLY A 179 -20.69 -25.02 -11.69
CA GLY A 179 -21.75 -26.04 -11.74
C GLY A 179 -22.94 -25.52 -12.57
N ASP A 180 -23.38 -26.11 -13.67
CA ASP A 180 -23.23 -27.48 -14.17
C ASP A 180 -23.11 -27.47 -15.70
N ARG A 181 -22.44 -28.49 -16.25
CA ARG A 181 -22.60 -28.87 -17.67
C ARG A 181 -23.24 -30.27 -17.71
N PRO A 182 -24.14 -30.51 -18.68
CA PRO A 182 -25.04 -31.66 -18.71
C PRO A 182 -24.34 -33.00 -18.96
#